data_AF-A0A3B4WAA6-F1
#
_entry.id   AF-A0A3B4WAA6-F1
#
_cell.length_a   1.000
_cell.length_b   1.000
_cell.length_c   1.000
_cell.angle_alpha   90.00
_cell.angle_beta   90.00
_cell.angle_gamma   90.00
#
_symmetry.space_group_name_H-M   'P 1'
#
loop_
_entity.id
_entity.type
_entity.pdbx_description
1 polymer ?
#
loop_
_entity_poly.entity_id
_entity_poly.type
_entity_poly.pdbx_seq_one_letter_code
_entity_poly.pdbx_strand_id
1 'polypeptide(L)' 'MNADMERLLEAFRKFAVHGDTKATGKELNGKNWAKLCKDCKIIDGKNITGTDVDIVFSKVK' A
#
# COMPACT_ATOMS: atom_id res chain seq x y z
N MET A 1 15.93 11.50 14.27
CA MET A 1 15.25 10.40 13.55
C MET A 1 14.03 10.96 12.86
N ASN A 2 13.75 10.55 11.63
CA ASN A 2 12.69 11.13 10.80
C ASN A 2 11.34 10.48 11.17
N ALA A 3 10.60 11.09 12.10
CA ALA A 3 9.35 10.56 12.67
C ALA A 3 8.29 10.23 11.60
N ASP A 4 8.33 10.92 10.45
CA ASP A 4 7.41 10.67 9.34
C ASP A 4 7.65 9.31 8.68
N MET A 5 8.90 8.88 8.56
CA MET A 5 9.22 7.55 8.05
C MET A 5 8.76 6.44 9.00
N GLU A 6 8.86 6.66 10.31
CA GLU A 6 8.38 5.68 11.30
C GLU A 6 6.85 5.52 11.21
N ARG A 7 6.11 6.64 11.10
CA ARG A 7 4.65 6.62 10.91
C ARG A 7 4.24 5.96 9.60
N LEU A 8 4.98 6.23 8.52
CA LEU A 8 4.73 5.60 7.22
C LEU A 8 4.97 4.09 7.28
N LEU A 9 6.06 3.65 7.92
CA LEU A 9 6.36 2.23 8.10
C LEU A 9 5.31 1.53 8.97
N GLU A 10 4.78 2.20 10.00
CA GLU A 10 3.69 1.66 10.80
C GLU A 10 2.42 1.47 9.97
N ALA A 11 2.03 2.47 9.17
CA ALA A 11 0.89 2.36 8.26
C ALA A 11 1.09 1.23 7.25
N PHE A 12 2.29 1.13 6.65
CA PHE A 12 2.65 0.06 5.74
C PHE A 12 2.45 -1.32 6.38
N ARG A 13 2.96 -1.53 7.60
CA ARG A 13 2.81 -2.81 8.32
C ARG A 13 1.35 -3.18 8.57
N LYS A 14 0.50 -2.20 8.91
CA LYS A 14 -0.95 -2.43 9.10
C LYS A 14 -1.62 -2.94 7.83
N PHE A 15 -1.28 -2.40 6.67
CA PHE A 15 -1.79 -2.89 5.39
C PHE A 15 -1.13 -4.21 4.96
N ALA A 16 0.14 -4.42 5.26
CA ALA A 16 0.88 -5.63 4.90
C ALA A 16 0.25 -6.90 5.49
N VAL A 17 -0.23 -6.83 6.73
CA VAL A 17 -0.89 -7.96 7.41
C VAL A 17 -2.41 -7.98 7.27
N HIS A 18 -2.98 -7.01 6.54
CA HIS A 18 -4.42 -6.88 6.45
C HIS A 18 -5.07 -8.10 5.79
N GLY A 19 -5.96 -8.76 6.52
CA GLY A 19 -6.70 -9.92 6.03
C GLY A 19 -5.88 -11.20 5.85
N ASP A 20 -4.60 -11.21 6.24
CA ASP A 20 -3.72 -12.37 6.19
C ASP A 20 -3.01 -12.55 7.55
N THR A 21 -3.50 -13.51 8.33
CA THR A 21 -2.96 -13.81 9.66
C THR A 21 -1.58 -14.47 9.62
N LYS A 22 -1.09 -14.89 8.45
CA LYS A 22 0.25 -15.47 8.27
C LYS A 22 1.26 -14.45 7.77
N ALA A 23 0.83 -13.28 7.34
CA ALA A 23 1.71 -12.23 6.84
C ALA A 23 2.64 -11.69 7.94
N THR A 24 3.90 -11.44 7.59
CA THR A 24 4.93 -10.99 8.55
C THR A 24 5.04 -9.47 8.66
N GLY A 25 4.27 -8.72 7.87
CA GLY A 25 4.33 -7.26 7.80
C GLY A 25 5.53 -6.70 7.04
N LYS A 26 6.34 -7.55 6.40
CA LYS A 26 7.56 -7.17 5.67
C LYS A 26 7.31 -6.80 4.20
N GLU A 27 6.24 -7.32 3.61
CA GLU A 27 5.91 -7.14 2.20
C GLU A 27 4.43 -6.81 2.03
N LEU A 28 4.11 -6.06 0.98
CA LEU A 28 2.75 -5.76 0.57
C LEU A 28 2.41 -6.62 -0.66
N ASN A 29 1.26 -7.29 -0.65
CA ASN A 29 0.72 -7.91 -1.87
C ASN A 29 -0.11 -6.89 -2.67
N GLY A 30 -0.44 -7.23 -3.93
CA GLY A 30 -1.14 -6.30 -4.83
C GLY A 30 -2.53 -5.91 -4.32
N LYS A 31 -3.26 -6.83 -3.67
CA LYS A 31 -4.57 -6.55 -3.08
C LYS A 31 -4.48 -5.51 -1.96
N ASN A 32 -3.49 -5.65 -1.07
CA ASN A 32 -3.28 -4.75 0.05
C ASN A 32 -2.68 -3.42 -0.41
N TRP A 33 -1.88 -3.40 -1.48
CA TRP A 33 -1.44 -2.18 -2.17
C TRP A 33 -2.60 -1.37 -2.72
N ALA A 34 -3.45 -1.98 -3.55
CA ALA A 34 -4.62 -1.30 -4.11
C ALA A 34 -5.55 -0.77 -3.00
N LYS A 35 -5.71 -1.54 -1.91
CA LYS A 35 -6.45 -1.09 -0.72
C LYS A 35 -5.82 0.12 -0.05
N LEU A 36 -4.51 0.12 0.18
CA LEU A 36 -3.77 1.26 0.74
C LEU A 36 -3.99 2.51 -0.13
N CYS A 37 -3.81 2.39 -1.44
CA CYS A 37 -4.00 3.52 -2.36
C CYS A 37 -5.44 4.05 -2.35
N LYS A 38 -6.44 3.18 -2.18
CA LYS A 38 -7.84 3.58 -2.07
C LYS A 38 -8.15 4.25 -0.72
N ASP A 39 -7.78 3.60 0.39
CA ASP A 39 -8.10 4.06 1.74
C ASP A 39 -7.38 5.38 2.07
N CYS A 40 -6.16 5.57 1.56
CA CYS A 40 -5.40 6.80 1.69
C CYS A 40 -5.76 7.88 0.64
N LYS A 41 -6.78 7.64 -0.20
CA LYS A 41 -7.24 8.58 -1.26
C LYS A 41 -6.15 8.96 -2.27
N ILE A 42 -5.23 8.04 -2.55
CA ILE A 42 -4.23 8.17 -3.63
C ILE A 42 -4.93 7.99 -4.98
N ILE A 43 -5.86 7.03 -5.07
CA ILE A 43 -6.72 6.85 -6.25
C ILE A 43 -7.81 7.92 -6.21
N ASP A 44 -7.75 8.88 -7.12
CA ASP A 44 -8.73 9.94 -7.28
C ASP A 44 -9.77 9.65 -8.39
N GLY A 45 -9.53 8.60 -9.18
CA GLY A 45 -10.39 8.20 -10.31
C GLY A 45 -10.34 9.17 -11.50
N LYS A 46 -9.41 10.13 -11.50
CA LYS A 46 -9.22 11.13 -12.56
C LYS A 46 -7.80 11.11 -13.09
N ASN A 47 -6.83 11.41 -12.24
CA ASN A 47 -5.41 11.45 -12.58
C ASN A 47 -4.71 10.15 -12.20
N ILE A 48 -5.18 9.50 -11.12
CA ILE A 48 -4.66 8.24 -10.62
C ILE A 48 -5.81 7.25 -10.56
N THR A 49 -5.75 6.26 -11.43
CA THR A 49 -6.74 5.19 -11.53
C THR A 49 -6.26 3.91 -10.82
N GLY A 50 -7.17 2.96 -10.63
CA GLY A 50 -6.82 1.62 -10.16
C GLY A 50 -5.78 0.94 -11.07
N THR A 51 -5.91 1.13 -12.38
CA THR A 51 -4.96 0.59 -13.36
C THR A 51 -3.56 1.20 -13.19
N ASP A 52 -3.47 2.50 -12.94
CA ASP A 52 -2.17 3.17 -12.74
C ASP A 52 -1.43 2.60 -11.51
N VAL A 53 -2.15 2.40 -10.39
CA VAL A 53 -1.52 1.86 -9.18
C VAL A 53 -1.09 0.40 -9.36
N ASP A 54 -1.83 -0.40 -10.13
CA ASP A 54 -1.47 -1.78 -10.44
C ASP A 54 -0.24 -1.86 -11.35
N ILE A 55 -0.13 -0.95 -12.33
CA ILE A 55 1.07 -0.81 -13.18
C ILE A 55 2.29 -0.44 -12.34
N VAL A 56 2.17 0.55 -11.45
CA VAL A 56 3.26 0.97 -10.56
C VAL A 56 3.72 -0.20 -9.69
N PHE A 57 2.78 -0.93 -9.09
CA PHE A 57 3.11 -2.09 -8.26
C PHE A 57 3.86 -3.15 -9.06
N SER A 58 3.41 -3.45 -10.27
CA SER A 58 4.04 -4.46 -11.14
C SER A 58 5.44 -4.06 -11.63
N LYS A 59 5.76 -2.76 -11.68
CA LYS A 59 7.08 -2.26 -12.10
C LYS A 59 8.11 -2.23 -10.98
N VAL A 60 7.67 -2.06 -9.73
CA VAL A 60 8.56 -1.91 -8.57
C VAL A 60 8.85 -3.26 -7.91
N LYS A 61 7.96 -4.23 -8.08
CA LYS A 61 8.06 -5.55 -7.44
C LYS A 61 9.06 -6.48 -8.13
#